data_AF-A0A848HNP4-F1
#
_entry.id   AF-A0A848HNP4-F1
#
_cell.length_a   1.000
_cell.length_b   1.000
_cell.length_c   1.000
_cell.angle_alpha   90.00
_cell.angle_beta   90.00
_cell.angle_gamma   90.00
#
_symmetry.space_group_name_H-M   'P 1'
#
loop_
_entity.id
_entity.type
_entity.pdbx_description
1 polymer ?
#
loop_
_entity_poly.entity_id
_entity_poly.type
_entity_poly.pdbx_seq_one_letter_code
_entity_poly.pdbx_strand_id
1 'polypeptide(L)'
;MTSPNLDTCRLREHLLLARRVEGDRLMLTDACMREALDGVRPLAGAERAALEQSPLTLRRFRHLALERRAAEAWAGSAGMLRAAASGEALAGLSTDDGCWTLHFVEDGAKWQVILALAAVAPFAARLMREPTLLRVRDGAGTVVLQGHLDADGECEGVWPFVSDPAPHFQRHGGGFAVEPVRA
;
A
#
# COMPACT_ATOMS: atom_id res chain seq x y z
N MET A 1 10.63 -16.05 -7.45
CA MET A 1 12.09 -15.85 -7.66
C MET A 1 12.32 -14.36 -7.84
N THR A 2 12.46 -13.63 -6.74
CA THR A 2 12.68 -12.18 -6.70
C THR A 2 14.08 -11.87 -7.22
N SER A 3 14.18 -10.99 -8.20
CA SER A 3 15.42 -10.69 -8.90
C SER A 3 16.48 -10.12 -7.92
N PRO A 4 17.65 -10.75 -7.77
CA PRO A 4 18.72 -10.30 -6.87
C PRO A 4 19.28 -8.91 -7.22
N ASN A 5 18.90 -8.36 -8.37
CA ASN A 5 19.28 -7.03 -8.84
C ASN A 5 18.55 -5.90 -8.11
N LEU A 6 17.28 -6.10 -7.73
CA LEU A 6 16.51 -5.05 -7.03
C LEU A 6 17.01 -4.89 -5.59
N ASP A 7 17.29 -6.00 -4.92
CA ASP A 7 17.81 -6.00 -3.55
C ASP A 7 19.23 -5.45 -3.48
N THR A 8 20.08 -5.75 -4.47
CA THR A 8 21.43 -5.17 -4.55
C THR A 8 21.40 -3.69 -4.91
N CYS A 9 20.50 -3.22 -5.79
CA CYS A 9 20.31 -1.79 -6.05
C CYS A 9 19.85 -1.04 -4.80
N ARG A 10 18.85 -1.56 -4.08
CA ARG A 10 18.36 -0.98 -2.81
C ARG A 10 19.46 -0.95 -1.75
N LEU A 11 20.21 -2.05 -1.60
CA LEU A 11 21.33 -2.12 -0.65
C LEU A 11 22.43 -1.11 -1.00
N ARG A 12 22.76 -0.96 -2.28
CA ARG A 12 23.78 -0.01 -2.75
C ARG A 12 23.33 1.44 -2.55
N GLU A 13 22.06 1.73 -2.78
CA GLU A 13 21.46 3.03 -2.49
C GLU A 13 21.48 3.31 -0.98
N HIS A 14 21.11 2.34 -0.15
CA HIS A 14 21.15 2.46 1.31
C HIS A 14 22.57 2.71 1.85
N LEU A 15 23.58 2.03 1.29
CA LEU A 15 24.98 2.21 1.66
C LEU A 15 25.54 3.56 1.18
N LEU A 16 25.07 4.08 0.05
CA LEU A 16 25.43 5.41 -0.44
C LEU A 16 24.77 6.54 0.35
N LEU A 17 23.58 6.30 0.91
CA LEU A 17 22.89 7.20 1.85
C LEU A 17 23.56 7.18 3.24
N ALA A 18 24.10 6.04 3.67
CA ALA A 18 24.77 5.89 4.97
C ALA A 18 26.19 6.51 5.01
N ARG A 19 26.80 6.80 3.85
CA ARG A 19 28.15 7.38 3.78
C ARG A 19 28.12 8.84 4.22
N ARG A 20 28.45 9.07 5.49
CA ARG A 20 28.64 10.41 6.06
C ARG A 20 29.65 11.20 5.23
N VAL A 21 29.21 12.37 4.76
CA VAL A 21 30.10 13.39 4.21
C VAL A 21 30.71 14.14 5.40
N GLU A 22 32.02 14.26 5.42
CA GLU A 22 32.75 14.92 6.50
C GLU A 22 32.36 16.42 6.55
N GLY A 23 31.85 16.88 7.70
CA GLY A 23 31.33 18.24 7.89
C GLY A 23 29.80 18.40 7.80
N ASP A 24 29.06 17.37 7.41
CA ASP A 24 27.61 17.43 7.23
C ASP A 24 26.86 17.22 8.56
N ARG A 25 26.59 18.31 9.29
CA ARG A 25 25.90 18.30 10.59
C ARG A 25 24.47 18.85 10.54
N LEU A 26 24.03 19.31 9.38
CA LEU A 26 22.73 19.95 9.18
C LEU A 26 21.75 18.94 8.58
N MET A 27 21.36 17.94 9.37
CA MET A 27 20.35 16.96 8.94
C MET A 27 18.96 17.40 9.39
N LEU A 28 18.09 17.67 8.42
CA LEU A 28 16.66 17.70 8.66
C LEU A 28 16.16 16.28 8.96
N THR A 29 15.16 16.18 9.81
CA THR A 29 14.50 14.90 10.07
C THR A 29 13.64 14.50 8.87
N ASP A 30 13.51 13.20 8.62
CA ASP A 30 12.60 12.67 7.58
C ASP A 30 11.15 13.15 7.81
N ALA A 31 10.74 13.31 9.08
CA ALA A 31 9.43 13.85 9.42
C ALA A 31 9.22 15.28 8.87
N CYS A 32 10.16 16.20 9.13
CA CYS A 32 10.10 17.57 8.62
C CYS A 32 10.13 17.62 7.09
N MET A 33 10.96 16.77 6.47
CA MET A 33 11.03 16.66 5.01
C MET A 33 9.72 16.14 4.41
N ARG A 34 9.06 15.16 5.05
CA ARG A 34 7.76 14.64 4.63
C ARG A 34 6.64 15.67 4.79
N GLU A 35 6.56 16.35 5.93
CA GLU A 35 5.59 17.43 6.15
C GLU A 35 5.68 18.53 5.08
N ALA A 36 6.91 18.88 4.68
CA ALA A 36 7.15 19.84 3.62
C ALA A 36 6.74 19.32 2.24
N LEU A 37 7.02 18.05 1.94
CA LEU A 37 6.55 17.41 0.71
C LEU A 37 5.02 17.29 0.67
N ASP A 38 4.39 17.01 1.81
CA ASP A 38 2.94 16.90 2.01
C ASP A 38 2.20 18.24 1.98
N GLY A 39 2.94 19.37 1.96
CA GLY A 39 2.35 20.71 1.98
C GLY A 39 1.72 21.07 3.34
N VAL A 40 1.94 20.25 4.38
CA VAL A 40 1.44 20.48 5.74
C VAL A 40 2.10 21.71 6.34
N ARG A 41 3.41 21.88 6.11
CA ARG A 41 4.17 23.04 6.57
C ARG A 41 5.29 23.38 5.57
N PRO A 42 5.43 24.65 5.15
CA PRO A 42 6.57 25.05 4.34
C PRO A 42 7.87 24.99 5.17
N LEU A 43 8.98 24.64 4.53
CA LEU A 43 10.31 24.70 5.16
C LEU A 43 10.62 26.16 5.58
N ALA A 44 11.03 26.34 6.83
CA ALA A 44 11.54 27.60 7.34
C ALA A 44 12.86 27.99 6.64
N GLY A 45 13.26 29.26 6.73
CA GLY A 45 14.48 29.76 6.07
C GLY A 45 15.74 28.99 6.48
N ALA A 46 15.89 28.67 7.77
CA ALA A 46 17.02 27.87 8.28
C ALA A 46 16.98 26.42 7.78
N GLU A 47 15.79 25.84 7.61
CA GLU A 47 15.61 24.47 7.11
C GLU A 47 15.91 24.38 5.61
N ARG A 48 15.50 25.39 4.84
CA ARG A 48 15.90 25.53 3.43
C ARG A 48 17.41 25.68 3.29
N ALA A 49 18.04 26.52 4.11
CA ALA A 49 19.49 26.68 4.10
C ALA A 49 20.21 25.37 4.45
N ALA A 50 19.71 24.61 5.44
CA ALA A 50 20.24 23.28 5.78
C ALA A 50 20.10 22.29 4.62
N LEU A 51 18.95 22.29 3.93
CA LEU A 51 18.70 21.44 2.77
C LEU A 51 19.64 21.77 1.59
N GLU A 52 19.89 23.06 1.34
CA GLU A 52 20.77 23.54 0.26
C GLU A 52 22.26 23.28 0.56
N GLN A 53 22.67 23.41 1.83
CA GLN A 53 24.06 23.27 2.26
C GLN A 53 24.48 21.82 2.52
N SER A 54 23.52 20.90 2.68
CA SER A 54 23.76 19.48 2.93
C SER A 54 23.42 18.63 1.70
N PRO A 55 24.42 18.16 0.92
CA PRO A 55 24.20 17.25 -0.20
C PRO A 55 23.51 15.95 0.21
N LEU A 56 23.73 15.46 1.44
CA LEU A 56 23.10 14.24 1.95
C LEU A 56 21.62 14.49 2.26
N THR A 57 21.29 15.58 2.95
CA THR A 57 19.90 15.98 3.22
C THR A 57 19.14 16.23 1.92
N LEU A 58 19.76 16.88 0.92
CA LEU A 58 19.14 17.07 -0.40
C LEU A 58 18.88 15.75 -1.12
N ARG A 59 19.82 14.80 -1.08
CA ARG A 59 19.62 13.45 -1.64
C ARG A 59 18.49 12.72 -0.94
N ARG A 60 18.43 12.79 0.40
CA ARG A 60 17.34 12.18 1.19
C ARG A 60 15.98 12.79 0.84
N PHE A 61 15.90 14.12 0.74
CA PHE A 61 14.69 14.83 0.33
C PHE A 61 14.22 14.40 -1.07
N ARG A 62 15.13 14.30 -2.05
CA ARG A 62 14.82 13.81 -3.41
C ARG A 62 14.32 12.37 -3.40
N HIS A 63 14.94 11.50 -2.60
CA HIS A 63 14.53 10.11 -2.46
C HIS A 63 13.11 10.01 -1.88
N LEU A 64 12.82 10.74 -0.79
CA LEU A 64 11.48 10.82 -0.20
C LEU A 64 10.44 11.35 -1.20
N ALA A 65 10.81 12.33 -2.04
CA ALA A 65 9.93 12.85 -3.08
C ALA A 65 9.63 11.81 -4.18
N LEU A 66 10.59 10.94 -4.52
CA LEU A 66 10.38 9.85 -5.48
C LEU A 66 9.52 8.73 -4.89
N GLU A 67 9.77 8.33 -3.63
CA GLU A 67 8.93 7.38 -2.90
C GLU A 67 7.47 7.86 -2.86
N ARG A 68 7.25 9.14 -2.57
CA ARG A 68 5.93 9.77 -2.61
C ARG A 68 5.27 9.65 -3.97
N ARG A 69 5.96 10.02 -5.06
CA ARG A 69 5.40 9.92 -6.42
C ARG A 69 5.07 8.48 -6.81
N ALA A 70 5.89 7.52 -6.39
CA ALA A 70 5.63 6.11 -6.62
C ALA A 70 4.38 5.64 -5.86
N ALA A 71 4.14 6.14 -4.64
CA ALA A 71 2.92 5.89 -3.89
C ALA A 71 1.68 6.57 -4.49
N GLU A 72 1.81 7.79 -5.04
CA GLU A 72 0.74 8.48 -5.80
C GLU A 72 0.34 7.69 -7.05
N ALA A 73 1.29 6.97 -7.66
CA ALA A 73 1.07 6.19 -8.88
C ALA A 73 0.40 4.81 -8.66
N TRP A 74 -0.03 4.47 -7.43
CA TRP A 74 -0.68 3.17 -7.16
C TRP A 74 -1.91 2.99 -8.06
N ALA A 75 -1.84 1.98 -8.94
CA ALA A 75 -2.87 1.67 -9.93
C ALA A 75 -3.71 0.44 -9.55
N GLY A 76 -3.30 -0.30 -8.53
CA GLY A 76 -3.96 -1.52 -8.06
C GLY A 76 -2.97 -2.54 -7.49
N SER A 77 -3.51 -3.52 -6.79
CA SER A 77 -2.79 -4.63 -6.15
C SER A 77 -3.49 -5.94 -6.48
N ALA A 78 -2.75 -6.99 -6.81
CA ALA A 78 -3.31 -8.32 -7.10
C ALA A 78 -2.90 -9.31 -6.02
N GLY A 79 -3.74 -10.32 -5.78
CA GLY A 79 -3.47 -11.42 -4.88
C GLY A 79 -4.04 -12.73 -5.41
N MET A 80 -3.67 -13.81 -4.75
CA MET A 80 -4.07 -15.16 -5.14
C MET A 80 -4.39 -15.99 -3.91
N LEU A 81 -5.48 -16.76 -4.00
CA LEU A 81 -5.79 -17.86 -3.10
C LEU A 81 -4.63 -18.84 -3.14
N ARG A 82 -3.80 -18.79 -2.11
CA ARG A 82 -2.79 -19.83 -1.89
C ARG A 82 -3.54 -20.99 -1.27
N ALA A 83 -3.54 -22.13 -1.96
CA ALA A 83 -4.23 -23.34 -1.54
C ALA A 83 -3.95 -23.57 -0.06
N ALA A 84 -4.98 -23.39 0.77
CA ALA A 84 -4.91 -23.79 2.16
C ALA A 84 -4.70 -25.31 2.15
N ALA A 85 -3.50 -25.74 2.57
CA ALA A 85 -3.15 -27.15 2.65
C ALA A 85 -3.94 -27.90 3.74
N SER A 86 -4.78 -27.20 4.49
CA SER A 86 -5.71 -27.71 5.49
C SER A 86 -7.12 -27.26 5.08
N GLY A 87 -8.11 -28.14 5.11
CA GLY A 87 -9.51 -27.84 4.81
C GLY A 87 -10.21 -26.93 5.83
N GLU A 88 -9.52 -25.89 6.31
CA GLU A 88 -10.08 -24.82 7.13
C GLU A 88 -10.81 -23.79 6.25
N ALA A 89 -11.84 -23.16 6.83
CA ALA A 89 -12.57 -22.08 6.20
C ALA A 89 -11.61 -20.92 5.85
N LEU A 90 -11.79 -20.35 4.65
CA LEU A 90 -10.97 -19.26 4.17
C LEU A 90 -11.19 -18.00 5.02
N ALA A 91 -10.30 -17.75 5.98
CA ALA A 91 -10.38 -16.60 6.87
C ALA A 91 -9.93 -15.28 6.21
N GLY A 92 -9.07 -15.35 5.19
CA GLY A 92 -8.72 -14.17 4.40
C GLY A 92 -7.72 -14.40 3.27
N LEU A 93 -7.58 -13.39 2.42
CA LEU A 93 -6.70 -13.34 1.25
C LEU A 93 -5.88 -12.07 1.25
N SER A 94 -4.56 -12.16 1.07
CA SER A 94 -3.71 -10.97 0.96
C SER A 94 -3.20 -10.76 -0.46
N THR A 95 -3.00 -9.50 -0.83
CA THR A 95 -2.33 -9.15 -2.09
C THR A 95 -0.84 -9.50 -2.03
N ASP A 96 -0.24 -9.76 -3.19
CA ASP A 96 1.17 -10.17 -3.29
C ASP A 96 2.16 -9.07 -2.86
N ASP A 97 1.72 -7.81 -2.89
CA ASP A 97 2.46 -6.65 -2.37
C ASP A 97 2.26 -6.45 -0.85
N GLY A 98 1.44 -7.28 -0.20
CA GLY A 98 1.15 -7.21 1.23
C GLY A 98 0.40 -5.96 1.68
N CYS A 99 -0.14 -5.18 0.73
CA CYS A 99 -0.80 -3.91 1.04
C CYS A 99 -2.27 -4.06 1.41
N TRP A 100 -2.91 -5.17 1.06
CA TRP A 100 -4.34 -5.40 1.29
C TRP A 100 -4.59 -6.79 1.82
N THR A 101 -5.61 -6.90 2.68
CA THR A 101 -6.17 -8.18 3.11
C THR A 101 -7.68 -8.14 2.93
N LEU A 102 -8.25 -9.21 2.37
CA LEU A 102 -9.66 -9.43 2.20
C LEU A 102 -10.08 -10.49 3.22
N HIS A 103 -10.82 -10.09 4.24
CA HIS A 103 -11.38 -10.96 5.27
C HIS A 103 -12.79 -11.41 4.91
N PHE A 104 -13.14 -12.62 5.33
CA PHE A 104 -14.48 -13.16 5.18
C PHE A 104 -15.02 -13.54 6.55
N VAL A 105 -16.15 -12.96 6.92
CA VAL A 105 -16.81 -13.17 8.21
C VAL A 105 -18.18 -13.78 7.95
N GLU A 106 -18.50 -14.87 8.65
CA GLU A 106 -19.83 -15.47 8.59
C GLU A 106 -20.81 -14.63 9.45
N ASP A 107 -21.90 -14.19 8.84
CA ASP A 107 -23.02 -13.49 9.49
C ASP A 107 -24.31 -14.30 9.26
N GLY A 108 -24.52 -15.31 10.11
CA GLY A 108 -25.63 -16.24 10.00
C GLY A 108 -25.54 -17.10 8.73
N ALA A 109 -26.47 -16.90 7.79
CA ALA A 109 -26.49 -17.62 6.50
C ALA A 109 -25.84 -16.81 5.36
N LYS A 110 -25.23 -15.67 5.68
CA LYS A 110 -24.59 -14.78 4.71
C LYS A 110 -23.13 -14.59 5.08
N TRP A 111 -22.35 -14.19 4.10
CA TRP A 111 -20.96 -13.79 4.31
C TRP A 111 -20.86 -12.27 4.23
N GLN A 112 -20.02 -11.70 5.08
CA GLN A 112 -19.53 -10.34 4.98
C GLN A 112 -18.10 -10.39 4.42
N VAL A 113 -17.79 -9.47 3.52
CA VAL A 113 -16.44 -9.27 2.99
C VAL A 113 -15.91 -7.93 3.47
N ILE A 114 -14.69 -7.94 4.01
CA ILE A 114 -14.01 -6.78 4.55
C ILE A 114 -12.66 -6.64 3.86
N LEU A 115 -12.44 -5.53 3.16
CA LEU A 115 -11.15 -5.16 2.61
C LEU A 115 -10.42 -4.26 3.60
N ALA A 116 -9.31 -4.72 4.15
CA ALA A 116 -8.46 -3.97 5.07
C ALA A 116 -7.16 -3.51 4.39
N LEU A 117 -6.84 -2.23 4.56
CA LEU A 117 -5.59 -1.61 4.12
C LEU A 117 -4.49 -1.83 5.17
N ALA A 118 -3.32 -2.30 4.74
CA ALA A 118 -2.16 -2.38 5.62
C ALA A 118 -1.64 -0.98 5.97
N ALA A 119 -1.45 -0.69 7.25
CA ALA A 119 -0.91 0.61 7.71
C ALA A 119 0.49 0.93 7.15
N VAL A 120 1.25 -0.10 6.77
CA VAL A 120 2.59 0.02 6.15
C VAL A 120 2.55 0.24 4.64
N ALA A 121 1.36 0.21 4.01
CA ALA A 121 1.24 0.41 2.57
C ALA A 121 1.71 1.82 2.20
N PRO A 122 2.59 1.99 1.19
CA PRO A 122 3.15 3.29 0.83
C PRO A 122 2.10 4.37 0.50
N PHE A 123 0.92 3.94 0.03
CA PHE A 123 -0.19 4.79 -0.37
C PHE A 123 -1.29 4.92 0.69
N ALA A 124 -1.14 4.29 1.87
CA ALA A 124 -2.16 4.27 2.92
C ALA A 124 -2.59 5.68 3.34
N ALA A 125 -1.62 6.53 3.70
CA ALA A 125 -1.90 7.89 4.15
C ALA A 125 -2.67 8.74 3.11
N ARG A 126 -2.46 8.48 1.82
CA ARG A 126 -3.20 9.15 0.74
C ARG A 126 -4.63 8.65 0.66
N LEU A 127 -4.83 7.33 0.63
CA LEU A 127 -6.18 6.74 0.56
C LEU A 127 -7.05 7.10 1.78
N MET A 128 -6.44 7.25 2.96
CA MET A 128 -7.14 7.70 4.17
C MET A 128 -7.55 9.18 4.12
N ARG A 129 -6.78 10.02 3.41
CA ARG A 129 -7.06 11.46 3.27
C ARG A 129 -8.03 11.75 2.14
N GLU A 130 -7.91 11.01 1.04
CA GLU A 130 -8.69 11.15 -0.18
C GLU A 130 -9.53 9.87 -0.34
N PRO A 131 -10.81 9.89 0.11
CA PRO A 131 -11.67 8.72 0.07
C PRO A 131 -11.92 8.32 -1.39
N THR A 132 -11.07 7.42 -1.88
CA THR A 132 -11.09 6.93 -3.25
C THR A 132 -12.05 5.76 -3.30
N LEU A 133 -12.95 5.73 -4.28
CA LEU A 133 -13.80 4.57 -4.50
C LEU A 133 -12.92 3.39 -4.94
N LEU A 134 -12.90 2.33 -4.14
CA LEU A 134 -12.16 1.11 -4.41
C LEU A 134 -13.08 0.03 -4.93
N ARG A 135 -12.51 -0.89 -5.69
CA ARG A 135 -13.18 -2.07 -6.20
C ARG A 135 -12.29 -3.29 -6.03
N VAL A 136 -12.89 -4.36 -5.53
CA VAL A 136 -12.30 -5.70 -5.49
C VAL A 136 -12.93 -6.53 -6.60
N ARG A 137 -12.09 -7.18 -7.41
CA ARG A 137 -12.50 -8.11 -8.46
C ARG A 137 -11.96 -9.51 -8.20
N ASP A 138 -12.72 -10.52 -8.59
CA ASP A 138 -12.21 -11.89 -8.67
C ASP A 138 -11.33 -12.11 -9.92
N GLY A 139 -10.75 -13.30 -10.05
CA GLY A 139 -9.90 -13.67 -11.18
C GLY A 139 -10.63 -13.77 -12.52
N ALA A 140 -11.97 -13.75 -12.51
CA ALA A 140 -12.80 -13.64 -13.72
C ALA A 140 -13.19 -12.18 -14.04
N GLY A 141 -12.81 -11.22 -13.20
CA GLY A 141 -13.11 -9.79 -13.35
C GLY A 141 -14.45 -9.34 -12.76
N THR A 142 -15.17 -10.22 -12.07
CA THR A 142 -16.45 -9.91 -11.42
C THR A 142 -16.22 -9.08 -10.17
N VAL A 143 -17.07 -8.10 -9.91
CA VAL A 143 -16.98 -7.25 -8.71
C VAL A 143 -17.43 -8.04 -7.49
N VAL A 144 -16.52 -8.17 -6.52
CA VAL A 144 -16.76 -8.81 -5.22
C VAL A 144 -17.20 -7.78 -4.19
N LEU A 145 -16.57 -6.61 -4.20
CA LEU A 145 -16.81 -5.52 -3.27
C LEU A 145 -16.51 -4.18 -3.98
N GLN A 146 -17.27 -3.15 -3.68
CA GLN A 146 -16.99 -1.79 -4.14
C GLN A 146 -17.44 -0.78 -3.07
N GLY A 147 -16.55 0.12 -2.66
CA GLY A 147 -16.84 1.08 -1.60
C GLY A 147 -15.64 1.97 -1.27
N HIS A 148 -15.81 2.82 -0.27
CA HIS A 148 -14.74 3.67 0.27
C HIS A 148 -14.19 3.07 1.55
N LEU A 149 -12.94 3.39 1.88
CA LEU A 149 -12.40 3.07 3.20
C LEU A 149 -13.03 3.97 4.27
N ASP A 150 -13.26 3.40 5.43
CA ASP A 150 -13.66 4.10 6.64
C ASP A 150 -12.45 4.69 7.41
N ALA A 151 -12.67 5.09 8.66
CA ALA A 151 -11.62 5.69 9.50
C ALA A 151 -10.55 4.67 9.95
N ASP A 152 -10.87 3.38 9.94
CA ASP A 152 -9.96 2.30 10.33
C ASP A 152 -9.18 1.75 9.12
N GLY A 153 -9.52 2.21 7.91
CA GLY A 153 -8.91 1.77 6.67
C GLY A 153 -9.54 0.49 6.14
N GLU A 154 -10.81 0.27 6.48
CA GLU A 154 -11.59 -0.89 6.07
C GLU A 154 -12.72 -0.50 5.12
N CYS A 155 -13.05 -1.40 4.20
CA CYS A 155 -14.21 -1.28 3.33
C CYS A 155 -14.99 -2.57 3.42
N GLU A 156 -16.25 -2.46 3.83
CA GLU A 156 -17.11 -3.60 4.09
C GLU A 156 -18.26 -3.72 3.09
N GLY A 157 -18.70 -4.94 2.85
CA GLY A 157 -19.93 -5.20 2.10
C GLY A 157 -20.41 -6.63 2.24
N VAL A 158 -21.68 -6.84 1.89
CA VAL A 158 -22.27 -8.17 1.86
C VAL A 158 -21.68 -8.95 0.71
N TRP A 159 -21.28 -10.19 0.97
CA TRP A 159 -20.82 -11.10 -0.06
C TRP A 159 -21.91 -11.30 -1.13
N PRO A 160 -21.65 -10.99 -2.41
CA PRO A 160 -22.70 -10.90 -3.41
C PRO A 160 -23.05 -12.25 -4.06
N PHE A 161 -22.34 -13.33 -3.73
CA PHE A 161 -22.49 -14.62 -4.38
C PHE A 161 -23.18 -15.66 -3.49
N VAL A 162 -23.80 -16.64 -4.14
CA VAL A 162 -24.48 -17.75 -3.45
C VAL A 162 -23.50 -18.77 -2.88
N SER A 163 -22.36 -18.98 -3.54
CA SER A 163 -21.32 -19.88 -3.07
C SER A 163 -20.44 -19.23 -2.01
N ASP A 164 -19.93 -20.02 -1.08
CA ASP A 164 -18.94 -19.57 -0.10
C ASP A 164 -17.69 -18.97 -0.77
N PRO A 165 -16.96 -18.07 -0.08
CA PRO A 165 -15.80 -17.39 -0.64
C PRO A 165 -14.73 -18.30 -1.22
N ALA A 166 -14.31 -19.35 -0.49
CA ALA A 166 -13.24 -20.24 -0.96
C ALA A 166 -13.60 -20.98 -2.26
N PRO A 167 -14.74 -21.69 -2.34
CA PRO A 167 -15.20 -22.31 -3.58
C PRO A 167 -15.38 -21.33 -4.74
N HIS A 168 -15.84 -20.10 -4.47
CA HIS A 168 -15.97 -19.05 -5.47
C HIS A 168 -14.61 -18.72 -6.10
N PHE A 169 -13.63 -18.31 -5.28
CA PHE A 169 -12.31 -17.95 -5.80
C PHE A 169 -11.64 -19.12 -6.52
N GLN A 170 -11.74 -20.35 -6.01
CA GLN A 170 -11.19 -21.53 -6.69
C GLN A 170 -11.78 -21.72 -8.10
N ARG A 171 -13.10 -21.53 -8.25
CA ARG A 171 -13.79 -21.64 -9.55
C ARG A 171 -13.40 -20.52 -10.51
N HIS A 172 -13.14 -19.33 -9.99
CA HIS A 172 -12.88 -18.11 -10.76
C HIS A 172 -11.39 -17.77 -10.90
N GLY A 173 -10.52 -18.79 -10.94
CA GLY A 173 -9.09 -18.64 -11.25
C GLY A 173 -8.18 -18.37 -10.04
N GLY A 174 -8.72 -18.38 -8.83
CA GLY A 174 -8.00 -18.21 -7.57
C GLY A 174 -7.49 -16.80 -7.31
N GLY A 175 -7.51 -15.91 -8.30
CA GLY A 175 -7.01 -14.54 -8.18
C GLY A 175 -8.04 -13.56 -7.62
N PHE A 176 -7.55 -12.43 -7.14
CA PHE A 176 -8.33 -11.22 -6.93
C PHE A 176 -7.47 -9.98 -7.17
N ALA A 177 -8.12 -8.85 -7.44
CA ALA A 177 -7.45 -7.57 -7.63
C ALA A 177 -8.21 -6.46 -6.90
N VAL A 178 -7.46 -5.57 -6.26
CA VAL A 178 -7.93 -4.34 -5.62
C VAL A 178 -7.47 -3.18 -6.48
N GLU A 179 -8.40 -2.35 -6.93
CA GLU A 179 -8.11 -1.24 -7.83
C GLU A 179 -8.97 -0.01 -7.50
N PRO A 180 -8.46 1.20 -7.71
CA PRO A 180 -9.28 2.40 -7.66
C PRO A 180 -10.26 2.43 -8.84
N VAL A 181 -11.51 2.80 -8.60
CA VAL A 181 -12.49 3.08 -9.65
C VAL A 181 -12.17 4.43 -10.25
N ARG A 182 -11.72 4.42 -11.51
CA ARG A 182 -11.53 5.65 -12.29
C ARG A 182 -12.89 6.11 -12.81
N ALA A 183 -13.19 7.40 -12.61
CA ALA A 183 -14.32 8.09 -13.22
C ALA A 183 -14.12 8.28 -14.73
#